data_AF-A0A662QIY4-F1
#
_entry.id   AF-A0A662QIY4-F1
#
_cell.length_a   1.000
_cell.length_b   1.000
_cell.length_c   1.000
_cell.angle_alpha   90.00
_cell.angle_beta   90.00
_cell.angle_gamma   90.00
#
_symmetry.space_group_name_H-M   'P 1'
#
loop_
_entity.id
_entity.type
_entity.pdbx_description
1 polymer ?
#
loop_
_entity_poly.entity_id
_entity_poly.type
_entity_poly.pdbx_seq_one_letter_code
_entity_poly.pdbx_strand_id
1 'polypeptide(L)' 'MEEGFWEGLLWGMGYERAAEEPRRKRCRFCRRMIPADARFCPYCGKKLEA' A
#
# COMPACT_ATOMS: atom_id res chain seq x y z
N MET A 1 -6.03 -12.10 -42.21
CA MET A 1 -6.97 -10.97 -42.03
C MET A 1 -7.57 -11.13 -40.65
N GLU A 2 -6.79 -10.76 -39.62
CA GLU A 2 -7.03 -11.13 -38.22
C GLU A 2 -6.48 -10.03 -37.29
N GLU A 3 -6.78 -8.77 -37.58
CA GLU A 3 -6.12 -7.60 -36.98
C GLU A 3 -7.15 -6.54 -36.54
N GLY A 4 -8.00 -6.86 -35.57
CA GLY A 4 -8.94 -5.84 -35.07
C GLY A 4 -9.78 -6.20 -33.85
N PHE A 5 -9.84 -7.47 -33.46
CA PHE A 5 -10.65 -7.87 -32.30
C PHE A 5 -9.97 -7.56 -30.94
N TRP A 6 -8.65 -7.36 -30.92
CA TRP A 6 -7.88 -7.16 -29.69
C TRP A 6 -7.59 -5.69 -29.32
N GLU A 7 -7.72 -4.74 -30.25
CA GLU A 7 -7.37 -3.34 -29.97
C GLU A 7 -8.41 -2.60 -29.12
N GLY A 8 -9.68 -3.01 -29.14
CA GLY A 8 -10.75 -2.32 -28.42
C GLY A 8 -10.86 -2.65 -26.93
N LEU A 9 -10.40 -3.83 -26.48
CA LEU A 9 -10.53 -4.27 -25.09
C LEU A 9 -9.36 -3.84 -24.19
N LEU A 10 -8.29 -3.28 -24.76
CA LEU A 10 -7.10 -2.85 -24.01
C LEU A 10 -7.11 -1.40 -23.54
N TRP A 11 -7.98 -0.53 -24.07
CA TRP A 11 -8.02 0.90 -23.70
C TRP A 11 -9.14 1.30 -22.74
N GLY A 12 -9.99 0.36 -22.33
CA GLY A 12 -11.29 0.68 -21.69
C GLY A 12 -11.47 0.30 -20.23
N MET A 13 -10.46 -0.17 -19.49
CA MET A 13 -10.62 -0.44 -18.05
C MET A 13 -9.38 -0.03 -17.26
N GLY A 14 -9.32 1.26 -16.93
CA GLY A 14 -8.56 1.74 -15.79
C GLY A 14 -9.07 1.05 -14.54
N TYR A 15 -8.34 0.04 -14.06
CA TYR A 15 -8.47 -0.44 -12.68
C TYR A 15 -7.31 0.18 -11.91
N GLU A 16 -7.57 1.35 -11.36
CA GLU A 16 -6.79 1.91 -10.28
C GLU A 16 -6.69 0.87 -9.16
N ARG A 17 -5.57 0.17 -9.09
CA ARG A 17 -5.16 -0.50 -7.86
C ARG A 17 -3.98 0.25 -7.32
N ALA A 18 -4.29 1.40 -6.73
CA ALA A 18 -3.54 2.01 -5.65
C ALA A 18 -3.53 1.05 -4.43
N ALA A 19 -3.00 -0.16 -4.61
CA ALA A 19 -2.52 -0.98 -3.53
C ALA A 19 -1.10 -0.52 -3.25
N GLU A 20 -0.99 0.68 -2.69
CA GLU A 20 0.19 1.10 -1.95
C GLU A 20 0.53 -0.03 -0.96
N GLU A 21 1.66 -0.70 -1.19
CA GLU A 21 2.10 -1.75 -0.27
C GLU A 21 2.17 -1.16 1.13
N PRO A 22 1.64 -1.85 2.17
CA PRO A 22 1.66 -1.33 3.52
C PRO A 22 3.11 -1.22 3.96
N ARG A 23 3.70 -0.04 3.79
CA ARG A 23 5.07 0.26 4.18
C ARG A 23 5.15 -0.04 5.67
N ARG A 24 6.10 -0.87 6.10
CA ARG A 24 6.26 -1.20 7.52
C ARG A 24 7.47 -0.44 8.05
N LYS A 25 7.31 0.25 9.18
CA LYS A 25 8.40 0.95 9.89
C LYS A 25 8.73 0.22 11.20
N ARG A 26 9.93 0.47 11.73
CA ARG A 26 10.34 -0.04 13.03
C ARG A 26 9.98 0.98 14.12
N CYS A 27 9.29 0.53 15.16
CA CYS A 27 9.02 1.36 16.34
C CYS A 27 10.33 1.80 17.01
N ARG A 28 10.53 3.10 17.23
CA ARG A 28 11.73 3.64 17.91
C ARG A 28 11.80 3.26 19.40
N PHE A 29 10.69 2.83 19.99
CA PHE A 29 10.61 2.51 21.42
C PHE A 29 10.76 1.02 21.72
N CYS A 30 10.00 0.16 21.03
CA CYS A 30 10.01 -1.29 21.27
C CYS A 30 10.74 -2.09 20.18
N ARG A 31 11.20 -1.42 19.10
CA ARG A 31 11.90 -2.02 17.95
C ARG A 31 11.11 -3.08 17.16
N ARG A 32 9.80 -3.19 17.39
CA ARG A 32 8.89 -4.05 16.62
C ARG A 32 8.49 -3.42 15.28
N MET A 33 8.16 -4.28 14.32
CA MET A 33 7.64 -3.89 13.02
C MET A 33 6.17 -3.50 13.14
N ILE A 34 5.83 -2.34 12.59
CA ILE A 34 4.51 -1.72 12.65
C ILE A 34 4.19 -1.08 11.29
N PRO A 35 2.93 -0.84 10.95
CA PRO A 35 2.61 -0.12 9.72
C PRO A 35 3.17 1.30 9.74
N ALA A 36 3.60 1.82 8.59
CA ALA A 36 4.18 3.15 8.44
C ALA A 36 3.16 4.23 8.78
N ASP A 37 1.90 3.96 8.51
CA ASP A 37 0.75 4.83 8.77
C ASP A 37 0.25 4.76 10.22
N ALA A 38 0.83 3.87 11.05
CA ALA A 38 0.48 3.86 12.47
C ALA A 38 0.97 5.13 13.17
N ARG A 39 0.00 5.88 13.72
CA ARG A 39 0.20 7.01 14.63
C ARG A 39 0.63 6.55 16.03
N PHE A 40 0.23 5.34 16.43
CA PHE A 40 0.56 4.73 17.72
C PHE A 40 1.05 3.29 17.55
N CYS A 41 1.93 2.84 18.45
CA CYS A 41 2.44 1.48 18.42
C CYS A 41 1.43 0.52 19.08
N PRO A 42 0.86 -0.47 18.37
CA PRO A 42 -0.09 -1.44 18.96
C PRO A 42 0.56 -2.37 19.98
N TYR A 43 1.89 -2.44 20.01
CA TYR A 43 2.63 -3.31 20.91
C TYR A 43 3.08 -2.64 22.21
N CYS A 44 3.33 -1.33 22.19
CA CYS A 44 3.85 -0.61 23.37
C CYS A 44 3.00 0.59 23.78
N GLY A 45 1.96 0.94 23.01
CA GLY A 45 1.05 2.05 23.30
C GLY A 45 1.66 3.45 23.11
N LYS A 46 2.93 3.57 22.70
CA LYS A 46 3.58 4.87 22.50
C LYS A 46 3.20 5.49 21.16
N LYS A 47 2.99 6.80 21.17
CA LYS A 47 2.79 7.63 19.96
C LYS A 47 4.08 7.65 19.15
N LEU A 48 3.95 7.47 17.84
CA LEU A 48 5.04 7.39 16.87
C LEU A 48 5.08 8.60 15.95
N GLU A 49 4.00 9.36 15.95
CA GLU A 49 3.93 10.71 15.43
C GLU A 49 4.75 11.64 16.34
N ALA A 50 5.45 12.60 15.73
CA ALA A 50 6.01 13.73 16.47
C ALA A 50 4.88 14.69 16.84
#